data_AF-T1K8V0-F1
#
_entry.id   AF-T1K8V0-F1
#
_cell.length_a   1.000
_cell.length_b   1.000
_cell.length_c   1.000
_cell.angle_alpha   90.00
_cell.angle_beta   90.00
_cell.angle_gamma   90.00
#
_symmetry.space_group_name_H-M   'P 1'
#
loop_
_entity.id
_entity.type
_entity.pdbx_description
1 polymer ?
#
loop_
_entity_poly.entity_id
_entity_poly.type
_entity_poly.pdbx_seq_one_letter_code
_entity_poly.pdbx_strand_id
1 'polypeptide(L)'
;MLINELPDDCMLAIFDQFDNLYHLMACYKVCLKWSHLIAQRIKKVKYFLDYYAYLPDYSPDYVFYRDRDLIDLAVKFEDIVAFVRNHESLKGIITYSLEVMEQCCDKLEMLATKFSEARILRNCSSMKQLHINDYTLDDFERAYCNNKIWSDLKRTLMKYPNLKHLSLRSPEYITDEHIKQLVNMLPNLVIFDVSRCDGVTQRAADYVANYCKRNDRSTKFYFNGNRHEIQLDWPWLSTKIEKISRGFDFMKHCFLKDFHHLPCFLVPIDY
;
A
#
# COMPACT_ATOMS: atom_id res chain seq x y z
N MET A 1 19.46 -5.46 -35.65
CA MET A 1 18.43 -4.44 -35.36
C MET A 1 18.70 -3.92 -33.97
N LEU A 2 18.97 -2.63 -33.82
CA LEU A 2 19.20 -2.04 -32.50
C LEU A 2 17.84 -1.87 -31.81
N ILE A 3 17.76 -2.12 -30.50
CA ILE A 3 16.51 -1.97 -29.73
C ILE A 3 15.90 -0.57 -29.88
N ASN A 4 16.73 0.46 -30.08
CA ASN A 4 16.30 1.84 -30.27
C ASN A 4 15.58 2.11 -31.60
N GLU A 5 15.75 1.22 -32.58
CA GLU A 5 15.15 1.30 -33.92
C GLU A 5 13.76 0.66 -33.98
N LEU A 6 13.31 0.00 -32.90
CA LEU A 6 11.97 -0.56 -32.81
C LEU A 6 10.90 0.54 -32.89
N PRO A 7 9.75 0.26 -33.55
CA PRO A 7 8.57 1.11 -33.48
C PRO A 7 8.11 1.34 -32.03
N ASP A 8 7.50 2.50 -31.78
CA ASP A 8 7.05 2.90 -30.44
C ASP A 8 6.06 1.89 -29.85
N ASP A 9 5.15 1.32 -30.65
CA ASP A 9 4.19 0.30 -30.20
C ASP A 9 4.88 -0.98 -29.73
N CYS A 10 5.95 -1.41 -30.41
CA CYS A 10 6.73 -2.58 -30.01
C CYS A 10 7.49 -2.30 -28.69
N MET A 11 8.05 -1.11 -28.55
CA MET A 11 8.75 -0.69 -27.33
C MET A 11 7.77 -0.58 -26.14
N LEU A 12 6.58 -0.02 -26.36
CA LEU A 12 5.52 0.03 -25.36
C LEU A 12 5.07 -1.36 -24.94
N ALA A 13 4.91 -2.30 -25.89
CA ALA A 13 4.56 -3.68 -25.58
C ALA A 13 5.64 -4.37 -24.72
N ILE A 14 6.93 -4.06 -24.94
CA ILE A 14 8.04 -4.54 -24.10
C ILE A 14 7.96 -3.93 -22.70
N PHE A 15 7.81 -2.60 -22.60
CA PHE A 15 7.72 -1.91 -21.31
C PHE A 15 6.46 -2.31 -20.51
N ASP A 16 5.37 -2.67 -21.18
CA ASP A 16 4.15 -3.19 -20.54
C ASP A 16 4.37 -4.53 -19.84
N GLN A 17 5.41 -5.30 -20.21
CA GLN A 17 5.79 -6.54 -19.51
C GLN A 17 6.58 -6.27 -18.22
N PHE A 18 7.10 -5.06 -18.02
CA PHE A 18 7.97 -4.78 -16.88
C PHE A 18 7.12 -4.69 -15.62
N ASP A 19 7.35 -5.60 -14.69
CA ASP A 19 6.64 -5.75 -13.42
C ASP A 19 7.38 -5.11 -12.23
N ASN A 20 8.50 -4.45 -12.49
CA ASN A 20 9.37 -3.81 -11.51
C ASN A 20 9.60 -2.33 -11.84
N LEU A 21 9.34 -1.45 -10.86
CA LEU A 21 9.57 -0.01 -10.98
C LEU A 21 11.02 0.33 -11.28
N TYR A 22 11.99 -0.36 -10.67
CA TYR A 22 13.42 -0.10 -10.86
C TYR A 22 13.84 -0.33 -12.31
N HIS A 23 13.34 -1.39 -12.94
CA HIS A 23 13.62 -1.65 -14.36
C HIS A 23 13.01 -0.55 -15.25
N LEU A 24 11.81 -0.08 -14.93
CA LEU A 24 11.19 1.04 -15.66
C LEU A 24 11.94 2.36 -15.45
N MET A 25 12.42 2.63 -14.24
CA MET A 25 13.20 3.82 -13.93
C MET A 25 14.59 3.79 -14.56
N ALA A 26 15.24 2.62 -14.60
CA ALA A 26 16.46 2.42 -15.37
C ALA A 26 16.20 2.73 -16.86
N CYS A 27 15.12 2.19 -17.44
CA CYS A 27 14.70 2.47 -18.82
C CYS A 27 14.41 3.96 -19.05
N TYR A 28 13.76 4.61 -18.09
CA TYR A 28 13.44 6.04 -18.15
C TYR A 28 14.71 6.91 -18.27
N LYS A 29 15.83 6.46 -17.71
CA LYS A 29 17.12 7.16 -17.75
C LYS A 29 17.97 6.87 -18.99
N VAL A 30 17.61 5.89 -19.83
CA VAL A 30 18.44 5.46 -20.97
C VAL A 30 18.56 6.55 -22.03
N CYS A 31 17.44 7.06 -22.55
CA CYS A 31 17.44 8.11 -23.57
C CYS A 31 16.07 8.81 -23.63
N LEU A 32 16.00 9.94 -24.35
CA LEU A 32 14.78 10.75 -24.45
C LEU A 32 13.57 9.97 -25.01
N LYS A 33 13.80 9.10 -26.01
CA LYS A 33 12.75 8.24 -26.59
C LYS A 33 12.16 7.31 -25.52
N TRP A 34 13.01 6.62 -24.77
CA TRP A 34 12.57 5.68 -23.73
C TRP A 34 11.87 6.41 -22.60
N SER A 35 12.40 7.56 -22.18
CA SER A 35 11.76 8.42 -21.17
C SER A 35 10.32 8.78 -21.56
N HIS A 36 10.09 9.19 -22.82
CA HIS A 36 8.75 9.52 -23.31
C HIS A 36 7.81 8.31 -23.32
N LEU A 37 8.26 7.15 -23.81
CA LEU A 37 7.45 5.93 -23.86
C LEU A 37 7.13 5.38 -22.46
N ILE A 38 8.08 5.44 -21.53
CA ILE A 38 7.85 5.08 -20.13
C ILE A 38 6.84 6.05 -19.51
N ALA A 39 6.95 7.36 -19.75
CA ALA A 39 5.96 8.32 -19.27
C ALA A 39 4.56 8.03 -19.84
N GLN A 40 4.45 7.65 -21.12
CA GLN A 40 3.18 7.23 -21.73
C GLN A 40 2.60 5.99 -21.05
N ARG A 41 3.41 4.97 -20.77
CA ARG A 41 2.98 3.79 -19.99
C ARG A 41 2.48 4.20 -18.60
N ILE A 42 3.21 5.07 -17.90
CA ILE A 42 2.92 5.44 -16.51
C ILE A 42 1.66 6.30 -16.39
N LYS A 43 1.26 7.04 -17.43
CA LYS A 43 -0.07 7.67 -17.46
C LYS A 43 -1.20 6.66 -17.28
N LYS A 44 -0.99 5.40 -17.69
CA LYS A 44 -1.92 4.29 -17.45
C LYS A 44 -1.79 3.70 -16.06
N VAL A 45 -0.67 3.88 -15.36
CA VAL A 45 -0.47 3.36 -14.00
C VAL A 45 -1.02 4.36 -13.00
N LYS A 46 -1.78 3.86 -12.02
CA LYS A 46 -2.28 4.71 -10.93
C LYS A 46 -1.78 4.29 -9.55
N TYR A 47 -1.23 3.09 -9.43
CA TYR A 47 -0.61 2.58 -8.20
C TYR A 47 0.64 1.79 -8.53
N PHE A 48 1.66 1.87 -7.69
CA PHE A 48 2.86 1.05 -7.82
C PHE A 48 3.42 0.59 -6.46
N LEU A 49 4.25 -0.46 -6.51
CA LEU A 49 5.05 -0.97 -5.40
C LEU A 49 6.51 -0.51 -5.52
N ASP A 50 7.04 0.03 -4.44
CA ASP A 50 8.45 0.34 -4.28
C ASP A 50 9.21 -0.87 -3.70
N TYR A 51 10.06 -1.51 -4.52
CA TYR A 51 10.68 -2.82 -4.27
C TYR A 51 11.90 -2.84 -3.33
N TYR A 52 12.44 -1.71 -2.83
CA TYR A 52 13.41 -1.76 -1.70
C TYR A 52 12.84 -2.49 -0.46
N ALA A 53 11.52 -2.61 -0.42
CA ALA A 53 10.68 -3.56 0.30
C ALA A 53 11.10 -5.02 0.50
N TYR A 54 11.79 -5.63 -0.48
CA TYR A 54 11.94 -7.08 -0.57
C TYR A 54 13.42 -7.46 -0.55
N LEU A 55 14.02 -7.36 0.62
CA LEU A 55 15.09 -8.28 1.01
C LEU A 55 14.57 -9.12 2.19
N PRO A 56 13.74 -10.16 1.98
CA PRO A 56 13.54 -11.16 3.02
C PRO A 56 14.88 -11.88 3.25
N ASP A 57 15.16 -12.29 4.48
CA ASP A 57 16.18 -13.31 4.76
C ASP A 57 16.09 -14.46 3.74
N TYR A 58 17.13 -14.60 2.91
CA TYR A 58 17.12 -15.52 1.77
C TYR A 58 17.72 -16.88 2.16
N SER A 59 16.98 -17.94 1.86
CA SER A 59 17.50 -19.31 1.82
C SER A 59 18.65 -19.40 0.80
N PRO A 60 19.79 -20.05 1.14
CA PRO A 60 21.01 -20.08 0.32
C PRO A 60 20.88 -20.87 -1.00
N ASP A 61 19.76 -21.53 -1.26
CA ASP A 61 19.62 -22.45 -2.40
C ASP A 61 19.12 -21.79 -3.69
N TYR A 62 18.86 -20.48 -3.69
CA TYR A 62 18.55 -19.71 -4.89
C TYR A 62 19.79 -18.97 -5.42
N VAL A 63 20.39 -19.48 -6.49
CA VAL A 63 21.42 -18.75 -7.25
C VAL A 63 20.75 -17.69 -8.11
N PHE A 64 20.59 -16.49 -7.56
CA PHE A 64 20.33 -15.30 -8.38
C PHE A 64 21.65 -14.63 -8.78
N TYR A 65 21.75 -14.26 -10.05
CA TYR A 65 22.77 -13.33 -10.52
C TYR A 65 22.51 -12.02 -9.78
N ARG A 66 23.35 -11.72 -8.79
CA ARG A 66 23.45 -10.40 -8.19
C ARG A 66 23.89 -9.52 -9.36
N ASP A 67 22.97 -8.75 -9.94
CA ASP A 67 23.27 -7.75 -10.96
C ASP A 67 24.01 -6.61 -10.25
N ARG A 68 25.23 -6.94 -9.82
CA ARG A 68 26.18 -6.07 -9.14
C ARG A 68 26.82 -5.11 -10.14
N ASP A 69 26.36 -5.12 -11.40
CA ASP A 69 26.99 -4.50 -12.56
C ASP A 69 26.13 -3.42 -13.25
N LEU A 70 24.95 -3.03 -12.73
CA LEU A 70 24.33 -1.74 -13.10
C LEU A 70 25.01 -0.59 -12.32
N ILE A 71 26.33 -0.49 -12.42
CA ILE A 71 27.17 0.44 -11.64
C ILE A 71 26.96 1.91 -12.04
N ASP A 72 26.24 2.22 -13.13
CA ASP A 72 25.95 3.61 -13.56
C ASP A 72 24.46 4.03 -13.57
N LEU A 73 23.53 3.14 -13.21
CA LEU A 73 22.07 3.42 -13.29
C LEU A 73 21.32 3.22 -11.97
N ALA A 74 22.05 3.12 -10.84
CA ALA A 74 21.47 2.97 -9.51
C ALA A 74 20.35 4.02 -9.30
N VAL A 75 19.11 3.54 -9.28
CA VAL A 75 17.93 4.35 -8.98
C VAL A 75 18.04 4.74 -7.52
N LYS A 76 18.22 6.03 -7.25
CA LYS A 76 18.28 6.58 -5.90
C LYS A 76 16.88 6.88 -5.40
N PHE A 77 16.75 7.04 -4.09
CA PHE A 77 15.51 7.44 -3.45
C PHE A 77 14.95 8.75 -4.03
N GLU A 78 15.83 9.74 -4.30
CA GLU A 78 15.42 11.03 -4.88
C GLU A 78 14.82 10.87 -6.26
N ASP A 79 15.26 9.86 -7.03
CA ASP A 79 14.67 9.54 -8.32
C ASP A 79 13.25 9.02 -8.16
N ILE A 80 12.96 8.21 -7.12
CA ILE A 80 11.62 7.69 -6.85
C ILE A 80 10.70 8.85 -6.46
N VAL A 81 11.14 9.72 -5.56
CA VAL A 81 10.36 10.91 -5.19
C VAL A 81 10.08 11.81 -6.39
N ALA A 82 11.11 12.11 -7.19
CA ALA A 82 10.95 12.92 -8.39
C ALA A 82 9.98 12.24 -9.37
N PHE A 83 10.11 10.93 -9.55
CA PHE A 83 9.22 10.15 -10.39
C PHE A 83 7.77 10.22 -9.91
N VAL A 84 7.49 10.00 -8.62
CA VAL A 84 6.13 10.09 -8.09
C VAL A 84 5.56 11.50 -8.24
N ARG A 85 6.35 12.53 -7.91
CA ARG A 85 5.91 13.93 -7.97
C ARG A 85 5.61 14.40 -9.39
N ASN A 86 6.32 13.88 -10.38
CA ASN A 86 6.16 14.26 -11.79
C ASN A 86 5.00 13.54 -12.50
N HIS A 87 4.37 12.53 -11.88
CA HIS A 87 3.30 11.74 -12.50
C HIS A 87 1.98 11.88 -11.73
N GLU A 88 1.19 12.89 -12.10
CA GLU A 88 -0.09 13.22 -11.44
C GLU A 88 -1.18 12.13 -11.54
N SER A 89 -1.02 11.17 -12.45
CA SER A 89 -1.92 10.01 -12.57
C SER A 89 -1.79 9.03 -11.39
N LEU A 90 -0.68 9.08 -10.66
CA LEU A 90 -0.42 8.22 -9.51
C LEU A 90 -1.27 8.67 -8.31
N LYS A 91 -2.13 7.76 -7.85
CA LYS A 91 -3.10 7.97 -6.77
C LYS A 91 -2.79 7.18 -5.52
N GLY A 92 -1.80 6.29 -5.55
CA GLY A 92 -1.35 5.64 -4.32
C GLY A 92 -0.06 4.87 -4.50
N ILE A 93 0.50 4.47 -3.37
CA ILE A 93 1.79 3.82 -3.29
C ILE A 93 1.75 2.69 -2.27
N ILE A 94 2.49 1.63 -2.57
CA ILE A 94 2.85 0.59 -1.62
C ILE A 94 4.36 0.74 -1.37
N THR A 95 4.76 1.10 -0.14
CA THR A 95 6.19 1.39 0.15
C THR A 95 6.59 1.00 1.57
N TYR A 96 7.89 0.80 1.74
CA TYR A 96 8.59 0.53 3.00
C TYR A 96 9.53 1.69 3.34
N SER A 97 9.62 2.71 2.50
CA SER A 97 10.48 3.86 2.74
C SER A 97 9.69 4.95 3.44
N LEU A 98 10.08 5.25 4.68
CA LEU A 98 9.59 6.41 5.42
C LEU A 98 9.80 7.70 4.63
N GLU A 99 10.97 7.84 4.00
CA GLU A 99 11.34 9.03 3.22
C GLU A 99 10.41 9.23 2.00
N VAL A 100 10.01 8.15 1.32
CA VAL A 100 9.08 8.24 0.16
C VAL A 100 7.72 8.72 0.64
N MET A 101 7.26 8.17 1.76
CA MET A 101 5.98 8.55 2.34
C MET A 101 5.97 10.04 2.71
N GLU A 102 7.02 10.53 3.37
CA GLU A 102 7.12 11.95 3.75
C GLU A 102 7.04 12.93 2.60
N GLN A 103 7.58 12.54 1.44
CA GLN A 103 7.73 13.45 0.31
C GLN A 103 6.60 13.37 -0.71
N CYS A 104 5.80 12.30 -0.69
CA CYS A 104 4.83 12.01 -1.74
C CYS A 104 3.38 11.92 -1.27
N CYS A 105 3.11 11.74 0.04
CA CYS A 105 1.78 11.36 0.52
C CYS A 105 0.67 12.43 0.38
N ASP A 106 1.00 13.71 0.23
CA ASP A 106 0.03 14.82 0.23
C ASP A 106 -1.02 14.72 -0.89
N LYS A 107 -0.61 14.15 -2.05
CA LYS A 107 -1.47 13.98 -3.24
C LYS A 107 -2.09 12.58 -3.35
N LEU A 108 -1.63 11.63 -2.54
CA LEU A 108 -2.06 10.24 -2.66
C LEU A 108 -3.43 10.03 -1.99
N GLU A 109 -4.27 9.25 -2.68
CA GLU A 109 -5.56 8.79 -2.18
C GLU A 109 -5.44 7.46 -1.42
N MET A 110 -4.33 6.72 -1.62
CA MET A 110 -4.08 5.43 -0.99
C MET A 110 -2.62 5.27 -0.58
N LEU A 111 -2.41 4.64 0.56
CA LEU A 111 -1.10 4.20 1.05
C LEU A 111 -1.21 2.79 1.63
N ALA A 112 -0.31 1.91 1.21
CA ALA A 112 -0.03 0.68 1.94
C ALA A 112 1.42 0.69 2.45
N THR A 113 1.62 0.46 3.74
CA THR A 113 2.94 0.48 4.38
C THR A 113 3.06 -0.57 5.49
N LYS A 114 4.30 -0.94 5.82
CA LYS A 114 4.59 -1.73 7.03
C LYS A 114 4.92 -0.88 8.26
N PHE A 115 5.18 0.41 8.09
CA PHE A 115 5.63 1.27 9.19
C PHE A 115 4.46 2.01 9.84
N SER A 116 4.34 1.88 11.17
CA SER A 116 3.43 2.66 12.00
C SER A 116 3.96 4.08 12.30
N GLU A 117 5.24 4.35 12.01
CA GLU A 117 5.94 5.63 12.26
C GLU A 117 5.60 6.76 11.27
N ALA A 118 4.33 6.85 10.85
CA ALA A 118 3.80 7.94 10.01
C ALA A 118 3.66 9.30 10.74
N ARG A 119 4.40 9.49 11.85
CA ARG A 119 4.50 10.75 12.59
C ARG A 119 4.97 11.90 11.70
N ILE A 120 5.73 11.59 10.65
CA ILE A 120 6.41 12.58 9.81
C ILE A 120 5.52 13.05 8.64
N LEU A 121 4.46 12.31 8.31
CA LEU A 121 3.53 12.70 7.24
C LEU A 121 2.82 14.00 7.56
N ARG A 122 2.84 14.97 6.66
CA ARG A 122 2.18 16.26 6.85
C ARG A 122 0.98 16.32 5.90
N ASN A 123 -0.19 16.70 6.41
CA ASN A 123 -1.37 17.05 5.61
C ASN A 123 -1.79 16.03 4.51
N CYS A 124 -2.28 14.86 4.92
CA CYS A 124 -2.78 13.82 4.00
C CYS A 124 -4.31 13.81 3.86
N SER A 125 -4.91 14.98 3.64
CA SER A 125 -6.37 15.15 3.57
C SER A 125 -7.01 14.43 2.38
N SER A 126 -6.23 14.19 1.32
CA SER A 126 -6.59 13.44 0.12
C SER A 126 -6.72 11.93 0.36
N MET A 127 -6.14 11.42 1.46
CA MET A 127 -6.07 9.99 1.75
C MET A 127 -7.46 9.42 2.05
N LYS A 128 -7.83 8.39 1.30
CA LYS A 128 -9.12 7.67 1.43
C LYS A 128 -8.91 6.25 1.93
N GLN A 129 -7.74 5.67 1.69
CA GLN A 129 -7.48 4.25 1.92
C GLN A 129 -6.09 4.07 2.55
N LEU A 130 -6.05 3.37 3.67
CA LEU A 130 -4.82 3.13 4.41
C LEU A 130 -4.75 1.66 4.83
N HIS A 131 -3.70 0.99 4.39
CA HIS A 131 -3.39 -0.37 4.78
C HIS A 131 -2.05 -0.38 5.52
N ILE A 132 -2.09 -0.71 6.81
CA ILE A 132 -0.90 -0.86 7.63
C ILE A 132 -0.78 -2.33 7.99
N ASN A 133 0.37 -2.91 7.65
CA ASN A 133 0.72 -4.28 7.99
C ASN A 133 1.99 -4.28 8.84
N ASP A 134 1.82 -4.13 10.15
CA ASP A 134 2.90 -3.98 11.12
C ASP A 134 3.34 -5.39 11.56
N TYR A 135 4.40 -5.92 10.95
CA TYR A 135 4.84 -7.30 11.18
C TYR A 135 5.91 -7.44 12.26
N THR A 136 6.47 -6.36 12.82
CA THR A 136 7.67 -6.51 13.64
C THR A 136 7.80 -5.41 14.69
N LEU A 137 7.48 -5.76 15.92
CA LEU A 137 8.31 -5.40 17.07
C LEU A 137 8.75 -6.71 17.71
N ASP A 138 10.03 -6.85 18.04
CA ASP A 138 10.47 -8.00 18.84
C ASP A 138 9.72 -8.02 20.19
N ASP A 139 9.49 -9.21 20.74
CA ASP A 139 8.78 -9.43 22.02
C ASP A 139 9.30 -8.51 23.15
N PHE A 140 10.58 -8.16 23.10
CA PHE A 140 11.25 -7.29 24.06
C PHE A 140 10.84 -5.81 23.97
N GLU A 141 10.57 -5.28 22.77
CA GLU A 141 10.12 -3.89 22.59
C GLU A 141 8.61 -3.74 22.84
N ARG A 142 7.82 -4.83 22.71
CA ARG A 142 6.37 -4.86 22.96
C ARG A 142 6.02 -4.43 24.38
N ALA A 143 6.69 -4.97 25.40
CA ALA A 143 6.35 -4.70 26.80
C ALA A 143 6.59 -3.23 27.21
N TYR A 144 7.53 -2.55 26.56
CA TYR A 144 7.97 -1.20 26.95
C TYR A 144 7.30 -0.07 26.14
N CYS A 145 6.85 -0.35 24.91
CA CYS A 145 6.47 0.70 23.96
C CYS A 145 4.99 0.74 23.57
N ASN A 146 4.15 -0.20 24.01
CA ASN A 146 2.74 -0.32 23.56
C ASN A 146 1.94 1.00 23.60
N ASN A 147 2.03 1.77 24.70
CA ASN A 147 1.31 3.05 24.82
C ASN A 147 1.86 4.14 23.88
N LYS A 148 3.17 4.13 23.63
CA LYS A 148 3.82 5.10 22.72
C LYS A 148 3.40 4.82 21.28
N ILE A 149 3.48 3.55 20.86
CA ILE A 149 3.09 3.09 19.52
C ILE A 149 1.62 3.41 19.26
N TRP A 150 0.75 3.10 20.23
CA TRP A 150 -0.66 3.44 20.13
C TRP A 150 -0.90 4.94 19.97
N SER A 151 -0.24 5.75 20.80
CA SER A 151 -0.36 7.22 20.75
C SER A 151 0.10 7.77 19.39
N ASP A 152 1.07 7.13 18.77
CA ASP A 152 1.58 7.51 17.46
C ASP A 152 0.65 7.14 16.34
N LEU A 153 0.16 5.89 16.34
CA LEU A 153 -0.85 5.43 15.40
C LEU A 153 -2.07 6.35 15.46
N LYS A 154 -2.53 6.68 16.67
CA LYS A 154 -3.62 7.63 16.91
C LYS A 154 -3.35 8.99 16.28
N ARG A 155 -2.18 9.58 16.56
CA ARG A 155 -1.77 10.88 15.99
C ARG A 155 -1.66 10.84 14.46
N THR A 156 -1.14 9.75 13.92
CA THR A 156 -1.05 9.50 12.48
C THR A 156 -2.45 9.46 11.86
N LEU A 157 -3.37 8.66 12.43
CA LEU A 157 -4.71 8.48 11.88
C LEU A 157 -5.55 9.76 11.88
N MET A 158 -5.33 10.66 12.84
CA MET A 158 -5.98 11.99 12.84
C MET A 158 -5.63 12.85 11.63
N LYS A 159 -4.55 12.54 10.91
CA LYS A 159 -4.16 13.28 9.70
C LYS A 159 -4.96 12.86 8.47
N TYR A 160 -5.80 11.82 8.58
CA TYR A 160 -6.63 11.29 7.49
C TYR A 160 -8.13 11.45 7.82
N PRO A 161 -8.66 12.68 7.90
CA PRO A 161 -10.05 12.91 8.32
C PRO A 161 -11.11 12.31 7.36
N ASN A 162 -10.72 12.08 6.10
CA ASN A 162 -11.58 11.54 5.05
C ASN A 162 -11.37 10.03 4.80
N LEU A 163 -10.68 9.35 5.71
CA LEU A 163 -10.37 7.94 5.55
C LEU A 163 -11.65 7.10 5.51
N LYS A 164 -11.83 6.35 4.42
CA LYS A 164 -12.97 5.47 4.19
C LYS A 164 -12.64 4.03 4.47
N HIS A 165 -11.45 3.58 4.09
CA HIS A 165 -11.03 2.18 4.26
C HIS A 165 -9.75 2.13 5.08
N LEU A 166 -9.83 1.44 6.23
CA LEU A 166 -8.71 1.24 7.12
C LEU A 166 -8.50 -0.26 7.32
N SER A 167 -7.29 -0.71 7.09
CA SER A 167 -6.83 -2.05 7.45
C SER A 167 -5.64 -1.94 8.38
N LEU A 168 -5.76 -2.47 9.59
CA LEU A 168 -4.70 -2.58 10.59
C LEU A 168 -4.52 -4.06 10.92
N ARG A 169 -3.62 -4.74 10.20
CA ARG A 169 -3.40 -6.19 10.40
C ARG A 169 -2.07 -6.42 11.11
N SER A 170 -2.06 -7.39 12.03
CA SER A 170 -0.88 -7.84 12.78
C SER A 170 -0.38 -7.01 13.99
N PRO A 171 -1.04 -5.96 14.52
CA PRO A 171 -0.61 -5.40 15.81
C PRO A 171 -1.15 -6.22 16.99
N GLU A 172 -0.29 -7.03 17.60
CA GLU A 172 -0.60 -7.83 18.81
C GLU A 172 -1.10 -6.99 20.01
N TYR A 173 -0.89 -5.67 19.99
CA TYR A 173 -1.29 -4.73 21.04
C TYR A 173 -2.66 -4.06 20.81
N ILE A 174 -3.33 -4.28 19.67
CA ILE A 174 -4.66 -3.72 19.42
C ILE A 174 -5.72 -4.54 20.16
N THR A 175 -6.51 -3.83 20.98
CA THR A 175 -7.55 -4.40 21.84
C THR A 175 -8.91 -3.79 21.53
N ASP A 176 -9.97 -4.35 22.10
CA ASP A 176 -11.32 -3.78 22.02
C ASP A 176 -11.39 -2.28 22.37
N GLU A 177 -10.63 -1.83 23.38
CA GLU A 177 -10.60 -0.40 23.77
C GLU A 177 -9.96 0.50 22.70
N HIS A 178 -8.97 -0.01 21.98
CA HIS A 178 -8.36 0.68 20.85
C HIS A 178 -9.35 0.81 19.69
N ILE A 179 -10.14 -0.24 19.40
CA ILE A 179 -11.19 -0.19 18.37
C ILE A 179 -12.24 0.86 18.69
N LYS A 180 -12.69 0.92 19.95
CA LYS A 180 -13.66 1.95 20.41
C LYS A 180 -13.14 3.36 20.14
N GLN A 181 -11.87 3.62 20.43
CA GLN A 181 -11.26 4.93 20.17
C GLN A 181 -11.20 5.26 18.67
N LEU A 182 -10.81 4.30 17.83
CA LEU A 182 -10.67 4.54 16.37
C LEU A 182 -11.99 4.85 15.70
N VAL A 183 -13.04 4.10 16.01
CA VAL A 183 -14.36 4.33 15.41
C VAL A 183 -14.91 5.71 15.76
N ASN A 184 -14.64 6.19 16.98
CA ASN A 184 -14.99 7.55 17.39
C ASN A 184 -14.20 8.64 16.62
N MET A 185 -12.93 8.38 16.32
CA MET A 185 -12.04 9.36 15.69
C MET A 185 -12.17 9.45 14.17
N LEU A 186 -12.58 8.36 13.52
CA LEU A 186 -12.62 8.24 12.07
C LEU A 186 -14.08 8.19 11.59
N PRO A 187 -14.72 9.35 11.37
CA PRO A 187 -16.17 9.43 11.15
C PRO A 187 -16.62 8.84 9.80
N ASN A 188 -15.73 8.84 8.81
CA ASN A 188 -16.04 8.48 7.42
C ASN A 188 -15.73 7.02 7.05
N LEU A 189 -15.38 6.17 8.04
CA LEU A 189 -15.05 4.78 7.77
C LEU A 189 -16.25 4.01 7.20
N VAL A 190 -16.03 3.41 6.03
CA VAL A 190 -16.92 2.46 5.36
C VAL A 190 -16.44 1.03 5.63
N ILE A 191 -15.13 0.81 5.67
CA ILE A 191 -14.54 -0.51 5.92
C ILE A 191 -13.43 -0.40 6.95
N PHE A 192 -13.50 -1.22 7.97
CA PHE A 192 -12.52 -1.29 9.04
C PHE A 192 -12.13 -2.74 9.30
N ASP A 193 -10.94 -3.11 8.84
CA ASP A 193 -10.39 -4.46 8.96
C ASP A 193 -9.25 -4.48 9.99
N VAL A 194 -9.44 -5.26 11.04
CA VAL A 194 -8.46 -5.55 12.08
C VAL A 194 -8.24 -7.06 12.22
N SER A 195 -8.42 -7.79 11.12
CA SER A 195 -8.03 -9.20 11.08
C SER A 195 -6.55 -9.36 11.38
N ARG A 196 -6.21 -10.40 12.14
CA ARG A 196 -4.90 -10.64 12.77
C ARG A 196 -4.56 -9.71 13.95
N CYS A 197 -5.55 -9.15 14.61
CA CYS A 197 -5.39 -8.51 15.92
C CYS A 197 -5.99 -9.43 16.99
N ASP A 198 -5.16 -10.18 17.69
CA ASP A 198 -5.63 -11.22 18.63
C ASP A 198 -6.29 -10.64 19.89
N GLY A 199 -6.01 -9.38 20.22
CA GLY A 199 -6.68 -8.65 21.31
C GLY A 199 -8.09 -8.14 20.96
N VAL A 200 -8.56 -8.32 19.72
CA VAL A 200 -9.88 -7.87 19.27
C VAL A 200 -10.87 -9.02 19.30
N THR A 201 -11.95 -8.83 20.05
CA THR A 201 -12.99 -9.85 20.29
C THR A 201 -14.35 -9.43 19.71
N GLN A 202 -15.34 -10.32 19.86
CA GLN A 202 -16.73 -10.02 19.50
C GLN A 202 -17.27 -8.76 20.23
N ARG A 203 -16.75 -8.42 21.41
CA ARG A 203 -17.17 -7.21 22.15
C ARG A 203 -16.87 -5.94 21.36
N ALA A 204 -15.77 -5.89 20.62
CA ALA A 204 -15.48 -4.79 19.71
C ALA A 204 -16.51 -4.74 18.58
N ALA A 205 -16.80 -5.88 17.93
CA ALA A 205 -17.78 -5.94 16.85
C ALA A 205 -19.17 -5.46 17.30
N ASP A 206 -19.63 -5.91 18.47
CA ASP A 206 -20.90 -5.47 19.06
C ASP A 206 -20.90 -3.96 19.36
N TYR A 207 -19.77 -3.44 19.84
CA TYR A 207 -19.62 -2.00 20.06
C TYR A 207 -19.70 -1.22 18.73
N VAL A 208 -18.96 -1.64 17.70
CA VAL A 208 -18.95 -0.96 16.40
C VAL A 208 -20.34 -0.97 15.77
N ALA A 209 -21.06 -2.10 15.83
CA ALA A 209 -22.42 -2.20 15.34
C ALA A 209 -23.39 -1.24 16.06
N ASN A 210 -23.32 -1.21 17.40
CA ASN A 210 -24.14 -0.30 18.20
C ASN A 210 -23.79 1.17 17.95
N TYR A 211 -22.51 1.49 17.86
CA TYR A 211 -22.04 2.83 17.56
C TYR A 211 -22.51 3.28 16.18
N CYS A 212 -22.39 2.43 15.17
CA CYS A 212 -22.83 2.73 13.81
C CYS A 212 -24.33 2.99 13.76
N LYS A 213 -25.14 2.13 14.41
CA LYS A 213 -26.59 2.31 14.53
C LYS A 213 -26.99 3.64 15.18
N ARG A 214 -26.27 4.07 16.22
CA ARG A 214 -26.55 5.32 16.95
C ARG A 214 -26.18 6.58 16.17
N ASN A 215 -25.20 6.48 15.28
CA ASN A 215 -24.64 7.63 14.55
C ASN A 215 -25.01 7.62 13.05
N ASP A 216 -25.98 6.79 12.64
CA ASP A 216 -26.39 6.61 11.24
C ASP A 216 -25.21 6.32 10.29
N ARG A 217 -24.33 5.41 10.73
CA ARG A 217 -23.16 4.96 9.97
C ARG A 217 -23.34 3.52 9.49
N SER A 218 -22.68 3.19 8.40
CA SER A 218 -22.63 1.84 7.85
C SER A 218 -21.17 1.39 7.65
N THR A 219 -20.44 1.20 8.75
CA THR A 219 -19.08 0.66 8.71
C THR A 219 -19.11 -0.88 8.73
N LYS A 220 -18.56 -1.51 7.70
CA LYS A 220 -18.25 -2.95 7.69
C LYS A 220 -17.00 -3.20 8.54
N PHE A 221 -17.16 -3.97 9.61
CA PHE A 221 -16.11 -4.26 10.57
C PHE A 221 -15.69 -5.72 10.50
N TYR A 222 -14.40 -5.96 10.31
CA TYR A 222 -13.83 -7.29 10.22
C TYR A 222 -12.74 -7.50 11.27
N PHE A 223 -12.82 -8.63 11.97
CA PHE A 223 -11.85 -9.10 12.94
C PHE A 223 -11.63 -10.60 12.74
N ASN A 224 -10.81 -11.23 13.60
CA ASN A 224 -10.49 -12.65 13.48
C ASN A 224 -11.74 -13.56 13.43
N GLY A 225 -12.77 -13.27 14.23
CA GLY A 225 -13.96 -14.12 14.35
C GLY A 225 -14.87 -14.11 13.12
N ASN A 226 -14.81 -13.07 12.28
CA ASN A 226 -15.71 -12.91 11.13
C ASN A 226 -15.00 -12.66 9.79
N ARG A 227 -13.69 -12.97 9.69
CA ARG A 227 -12.91 -12.77 8.47
C ARG A 227 -13.49 -13.46 7.22
N HIS A 228 -14.22 -14.56 7.41
CA HIS A 228 -14.89 -15.29 6.32
C HIS A 228 -16.04 -14.51 5.69
N GLU A 229 -16.68 -13.59 6.42
CA GLU A 229 -17.77 -12.74 5.90
C GLU A 229 -17.30 -11.78 4.81
N ILE A 230 -16.00 -11.45 4.80
CA ILE A 230 -15.42 -10.54 3.83
C ILE A 230 -15.69 -11.00 2.39
N GLN A 231 -15.53 -12.29 2.11
CA GLN A 231 -15.75 -12.84 0.78
C GLN A 231 -17.24 -12.84 0.40
N LEU A 232 -18.14 -12.91 1.38
CA LEU A 232 -19.59 -12.85 1.18
C LEU A 232 -20.05 -11.43 0.92
N ASP A 233 -19.55 -10.46 1.69
CA ASP A 233 -19.85 -9.04 1.55
C ASP A 233 -19.29 -8.47 0.24
N TRP A 234 -18.15 -9.01 -0.21
CA TRP A 234 -17.39 -8.48 -1.33
C TRP A 234 -16.91 -9.59 -2.29
N PRO A 235 -17.82 -10.28 -2.99
CA PRO A 235 -17.47 -11.44 -3.81
C PRO A 235 -16.59 -11.11 -5.03
N TRP A 236 -16.49 -9.83 -5.41
CA TRP A 236 -15.65 -9.39 -6.52
C TRP A 236 -14.19 -9.17 -6.15
N LEU A 237 -13.82 -9.25 -4.86
CA LEU A 237 -12.45 -9.03 -4.42
C LEU A 237 -11.55 -10.17 -4.87
N SER A 238 -10.39 -9.81 -5.42
CA SER A 238 -9.45 -10.76 -5.98
C SER A 238 -8.54 -11.32 -4.88
N THR A 239 -8.51 -12.64 -4.76
CA THR A 239 -7.50 -13.37 -3.97
C THR A 239 -6.30 -13.80 -4.83
N LYS A 240 -6.36 -13.57 -6.15
CA LYS A 240 -5.31 -13.98 -7.08
C LYS A 240 -4.04 -13.17 -6.86
N ILE A 241 -2.91 -13.86 -6.75
CA ILE A 241 -1.59 -13.24 -6.69
C ILE A 241 -1.16 -12.90 -8.13
N GLU A 242 -0.95 -11.62 -8.41
CA GLU A 242 -0.57 -11.12 -9.72
C GLU A 242 0.44 -9.99 -9.53
N LYS A 243 1.50 -9.95 -10.34
CA LYS A 243 2.45 -8.83 -10.28
C LYS A 243 1.94 -7.57 -10.97
N ILE A 244 1.16 -7.72 -12.04
CA ILE A 244 0.45 -6.62 -12.71
C ILE A 244 -1.02 -7.00 -12.70
N SER A 245 -1.86 -6.22 -12.02
CA SER A 245 -3.31 -6.45 -12.02
C SER A 245 -3.99 -5.49 -13.00
N ARG A 246 -4.79 -6.05 -13.90
CA ARG A 246 -5.62 -5.31 -14.84
C ARG A 246 -6.93 -4.95 -14.15
N GLY A 247 -7.11 -3.66 -13.88
CA GLY A 247 -8.17 -3.09 -13.06
C GLY A 247 -7.62 -2.03 -12.11
N PHE A 248 -8.35 -0.94 -11.94
CA PHE A 248 -7.98 0.16 -11.05
C PHE A 248 -8.68 0.12 -9.68
N ASP A 249 -9.52 -0.88 -9.45
CA ASP A 249 -10.25 -0.99 -8.19
C ASP A 249 -9.32 -1.51 -7.07
N PHE A 250 -8.73 -0.59 -6.30
CA PHE A 250 -7.88 -0.94 -5.16
C PHE A 250 -8.60 -1.85 -4.16
N MET A 251 -9.90 -1.64 -3.92
CA MET A 251 -10.66 -2.52 -3.03
C MET A 251 -10.57 -3.93 -3.55
N LYS A 252 -10.86 -4.12 -4.84
CA LYS A 252 -10.75 -5.41 -5.53
C LYS A 252 -9.36 -6.02 -5.49
N HIS A 253 -8.31 -5.26 -5.77
CA HIS A 253 -7.02 -5.83 -6.11
C HIS A 253 -5.99 -5.82 -4.97
N CYS A 254 -6.24 -5.07 -3.90
CA CYS A 254 -5.23 -4.82 -2.87
C CYS A 254 -5.75 -4.88 -1.44
N PHE A 255 -6.91 -4.29 -1.13
CA PHE A 255 -7.31 -4.01 0.26
C PHE A 255 -7.26 -5.22 1.21
N LEU A 256 -7.65 -6.40 0.70
CA LEU A 256 -7.69 -7.62 1.50
C LEU A 256 -6.51 -8.54 1.33
N LYS A 257 -5.67 -8.29 0.34
CA LYS A 257 -4.53 -9.16 0.11
C LYS A 257 -3.56 -9.01 1.26
N ASP A 258 -2.86 -10.10 1.55
CA ASP A 258 -1.65 -9.98 2.33
C ASP A 258 -0.70 -8.99 1.66
N PHE A 259 0.05 -8.26 2.46
CA PHE A 259 0.95 -7.24 1.93
C PHE A 259 1.92 -7.83 0.90
N HIS A 260 2.39 -9.06 1.14
CA HIS A 260 3.26 -9.83 0.24
C HIS A 260 2.57 -10.30 -1.06
N HIS A 261 1.24 -10.22 -1.13
CA HIS A 261 0.43 -10.61 -2.28
C HIS A 261 -0.10 -9.39 -3.06
N LEU A 262 0.29 -8.17 -2.66
CA LEU A 262 -0.09 -6.96 -3.37
C LEU A 262 0.59 -6.90 -4.74
N PRO A 263 -0.12 -6.48 -5.80
CA PRO A 263 0.46 -6.33 -7.12
C PRO A 263 1.46 -5.17 -7.15
N CYS A 264 2.49 -5.30 -8.00
CA CYS A 264 3.46 -4.24 -8.26
C CYS A 264 2.85 -3.07 -9.03
N PHE A 265 1.85 -3.33 -9.88
CA PHE A 265 1.15 -2.31 -10.65
C PHE A 265 -0.36 -2.59 -10.73
N LEU A 266 -1.15 -1.52 -10.67
CA LEU A 266 -2.58 -1.52 -11.02
C LEU A 266 -2.79 -0.65 -12.26
N VAL A 267 -3.22 -1.29 -13.35
CA VAL A 267 -3.42 -0.68 -14.66
C VAL A 267 -4.91 -0.75 -15.02
N PRO A 268 -5.62 0.36 -15.29
CA PRO A 268 -7.01 0.35 -15.75
C PRO A 268 -7.20 -0.54 -16.98
N ILE A 269 -8.37 -1.14 -17.09
CA ILE A 269 -8.73 -2.03 -18.20
C ILE A 269 -9.01 -1.23 -19.49
N ASP A 270 -9.37 0.05 -19.37
CA ASP A 270 -9.86 0.88 -20.48
C ASP A 270 -8.77 1.77 -21.10
N TYR A 271 -7.69 1.18 -21.61
CA TYR A 271 -6.71 1.88 -22.46
C TYR A 271 -6.20 1.02 -23.61
#